data_AF-A0AAP3ZZA3-F1
#
_entry.id   AF-A0AAP3ZZA3-F1
#
_cell.length_a   1.000
_cell.length_b   1.000
_cell.length_c   1.000
_cell.angle_alpha   90.00
_cell.angle_beta   90.00
_cell.angle_gamma   90.00
#
_symmetry.space_group_name_H-M   'P 1'
#
loop_
_entity.id
_entity.type
_entity.pdbx_description
1 polymer ?
#
loop_
_entity_poly.entity_id
_entity_poly.type
_entity_poly.pdbx_seq_one_letter_code
_entity_poly.pdbx_strand_id
1 'polypeptide(L)'
;MSIFTRKGEAAAAATNNDGGAQESPIVSFKSGTTFKVGVKSVNDVAEYYGYSVFKKVNTFVPKNGAVRNARGYIESGATVWDQAAELLYADAKTAKDSGAGEDAVKKITDEAYLYRGKQRFLRAFFDLTTGKDIVVDLSPKQEKTLKAVIEKYAKKLGTIAFELSKTGTSTNAVVALSPIIDADEDLTDEERKNFEKLADAPFDMESFEMCLYVADEDEQVKNLVIAGFDISRLGLSIGASAAQTPPSEPQQTDVPIDISDEDLPF
;
A
#
# COMPACT_ATOMS: atom_id res chain seq x y z
N MET A 1 28.25 20.87 -10.49
CA MET A 1 27.77 19.47 -10.49
C MET A 1 26.33 19.46 -10.97
N SER A 2 25.96 18.64 -11.94
CA SER A 2 24.60 18.60 -12.48
C SER A 2 23.73 17.69 -11.60
N ILE A 3 22.56 18.18 -11.18
CA ILE A 3 21.59 17.47 -10.31
C ILE A 3 20.81 16.36 -11.03
N PHE A 4 21.04 16.16 -12.32
CA PHE A 4 20.25 15.23 -13.12
C PHE A 4 21.04 13.95 -13.36
N THR A 5 20.49 12.83 -12.90
CA THR A 5 21.09 11.49 -13.01
C THR A 5 21.13 10.95 -14.45
N ARG A 6 20.21 11.37 -15.33
CA ARG A 6 20.22 11.09 -16.78
C ARG A 6 19.56 12.25 -17.55
N LYS A 7 19.90 12.44 -18.83
CA LYS A 7 19.28 13.45 -19.72
C LYS A 7 19.11 12.91 -21.13
N GLY A 8 18.18 13.50 -21.89
CA GLY A 8 17.96 13.18 -23.31
C GLY A 8 17.41 11.77 -23.51
N GLU A 9 17.85 11.12 -24.59
CA GLU A 9 17.40 9.78 -25.00
C GLU A 9 17.59 8.72 -23.90
N ALA A 10 18.63 8.86 -23.07
CA ALA A 10 18.88 7.99 -21.91
C ALA A 10 17.85 8.17 -20.77
N ALA A 11 17.18 9.31 -20.68
CA ALA A 11 16.04 9.51 -19.77
C ALA A 11 14.74 8.99 -20.39
N ALA A 12 14.58 9.10 -21.71
CA ALA A 12 13.42 8.57 -22.45
C ALA A 12 13.42 7.04 -22.57
N ALA A 13 14.59 6.40 -22.57
CA ALA A 13 14.73 4.95 -22.51
C ALA A 13 14.59 4.39 -21.08
N ALA A 14 14.80 5.22 -20.04
CA ALA A 14 14.71 4.79 -18.65
C ALA A 14 13.26 4.56 -18.17
N THR A 15 12.25 4.97 -18.94
CA THR A 15 10.85 4.56 -18.72
C THR A 15 10.59 3.10 -19.09
N ASN A 16 11.49 2.46 -19.85
CA ASN A 16 11.46 1.02 -20.11
C ASN A 16 12.49 0.34 -19.22
N ASN A 17 12.21 0.31 -17.92
CA ASN A 17 12.94 -0.53 -16.99
C ASN A 17 12.46 -1.99 -17.17
N ASP A 18 12.82 -2.61 -18.29
CA ASP A 18 12.80 -4.08 -18.44
C ASP A 18 13.98 -4.69 -17.67
N GLY A 19 14.17 -4.26 -16.42
CA GLY A 19 14.97 -5.01 -15.46
C GLY A 19 14.11 -6.21 -15.06
N GLY A 20 14.68 -7.42 -15.08
CA GLY A 20 14.01 -8.69 -14.76
C GLY A 20 13.49 -8.84 -13.33
N ALA A 21 12.99 -7.76 -12.72
CA ALA A 21 12.03 -7.82 -11.65
C ALA A 21 10.71 -8.35 -12.23
N GLN A 22 10.16 -9.38 -11.59
CA GLN A 22 8.84 -9.88 -11.91
C GLN A 22 7.84 -8.72 -11.84
N GLU A 23 7.17 -8.42 -12.95
CA GLU A 23 6.19 -7.33 -12.99
C GLU A 23 5.07 -7.63 -11.99
N SER A 24 4.70 -6.63 -11.18
CA SER A 24 3.59 -6.76 -10.25
C SER A 24 2.28 -6.97 -11.02
N PRO A 25 1.47 -7.99 -10.69
CA PRO A 25 0.23 -8.26 -11.41
C PRO A 25 -0.89 -7.26 -11.05
N ILE A 26 -0.65 -6.35 -10.09
CA ILE A 26 -1.67 -5.39 -9.68
C ILE A 26 -1.96 -4.39 -10.80
N VAL A 27 -3.23 -4.27 -11.18
CA VAL A 27 -3.68 -3.33 -12.19
C VAL A 27 -4.52 -2.21 -11.59
N SER A 28 -4.42 -1.04 -12.21
CA SER A 28 -5.22 0.13 -11.83
C SER A 28 -6.69 -0.08 -12.19
N PHE A 29 -7.52 -0.43 -11.21
CA PHE A 29 -8.97 -0.57 -11.41
C PHE A 29 -9.72 0.72 -11.04
N LYS A 30 -9.76 1.66 -11.99
CA LYS A 30 -10.41 2.97 -11.83
C LYS A 30 -11.88 2.90 -12.27
N SER A 31 -12.66 3.92 -11.93
CA SER A 31 -14.01 4.03 -12.45
C SER A 31 -13.98 4.25 -13.96
N GLY A 32 -14.88 3.59 -14.67
CA GLY A 32 -14.90 3.50 -16.13
C GLY A 32 -14.02 2.38 -16.70
N THR A 33 -13.32 1.62 -15.86
CA THR A 33 -12.53 0.47 -16.29
C THR A 33 -13.40 -0.78 -16.36
N THR A 34 -13.24 -1.54 -17.45
CA THR A 34 -13.83 -2.85 -17.68
C THR A 34 -12.75 -3.82 -18.16
N PHE A 35 -12.80 -5.05 -17.65
CA PHE A 35 -11.96 -6.16 -18.08
C PHE A 35 -12.83 -7.35 -18.43
N LYS A 36 -12.47 -8.11 -19.48
CA LYS A 36 -13.01 -9.45 -19.68
C LYS A 36 -12.05 -10.44 -19.02
N VAL A 37 -12.57 -11.22 -18.09
CA VAL A 37 -11.75 -12.03 -17.19
C VAL A 37 -12.25 -13.47 -17.05
N GLY A 38 -11.31 -14.37 -16.88
CA GLY A 38 -11.52 -15.68 -16.28
C GLY A 38 -11.36 -15.63 -14.76
N VAL A 39 -12.02 -16.55 -14.07
CA VAL A 39 -11.85 -16.76 -12.63
C VAL A 39 -11.39 -18.20 -12.41
N LYS A 40 -10.19 -18.38 -11.84
CA LYS A 40 -9.58 -19.69 -11.60
C LYS A 40 -10.14 -20.33 -10.32
N SER A 41 -10.22 -19.58 -9.23
CA SER A 41 -10.76 -20.06 -7.95
C SER A 41 -11.54 -18.99 -7.19
N VAL A 42 -12.44 -19.44 -6.31
CA VAL A 42 -13.09 -18.58 -5.31
C VAL A 42 -12.07 -17.99 -4.34
N ASN A 43 -10.99 -18.74 -4.10
CA ASN A 43 -10.01 -18.49 -3.04
C ASN A 43 -8.80 -17.66 -3.50
N ASP A 44 -8.74 -17.23 -4.76
CA ASP A 44 -7.64 -16.39 -5.27
C ASP A 44 -7.82 -14.93 -4.78
N VAL A 45 -7.68 -14.76 -3.47
CA VAL A 45 -7.89 -13.52 -2.74
C VAL A 45 -6.96 -13.46 -1.52
N ALA A 46 -6.36 -12.30 -1.30
CA ALA A 46 -5.59 -12.00 -0.10
C ALA A 46 -6.21 -10.82 0.64
N GLU A 47 -6.33 -10.93 1.97
CA GLU A 47 -6.71 -9.82 2.83
C GLU A 47 -5.46 -9.07 3.28
N TYR A 48 -5.56 -7.75 3.36
CA TYR A 48 -4.53 -6.92 3.98
C TYR A 48 -5.14 -5.72 4.71
N TYR A 49 -4.35 -5.09 5.59
CA TYR A 49 -4.68 -3.82 6.23
C TYR A 49 -3.76 -2.72 5.71
N GLY A 50 -4.33 -1.85 4.87
CA GLY A 50 -3.61 -0.75 4.25
C GLY A 50 -3.74 0.55 5.05
N TYR A 51 -2.67 1.34 5.04
CA TYR A 51 -2.59 2.67 5.63
C TYR A 51 -2.38 3.69 4.52
N SER A 52 -3.11 4.80 4.57
CA SER A 52 -3.02 5.87 3.58
C SER A 52 -3.74 7.12 4.06
N VAL A 53 -3.33 8.26 3.53
CA VAL A 53 -4.05 9.53 3.66
C VAL A 53 -4.18 10.14 2.28
N PHE A 54 -5.41 10.34 1.82
CA PHE A 54 -5.70 10.81 0.47
C PHE A 54 -4.91 12.07 0.13
N LYS A 55 -4.23 12.06 -1.02
CA LYS A 55 -3.32 13.12 -1.53
C LYS A 55 -2.08 13.43 -0.69
N LYS A 56 -1.84 12.71 0.41
CA LYS A 56 -0.65 12.91 1.27
C LYS A 56 0.26 11.68 1.30
N VAL A 57 -0.33 10.51 1.55
CA VAL A 57 0.40 9.25 1.76
C VAL A 57 -0.26 8.17 0.89
N ASN A 58 0.53 7.61 -0.03
CA ASN A 58 0.11 6.47 -0.83
C ASN A 58 -0.14 5.24 0.05
N THR A 59 -0.96 4.30 -0.43
CA THR A 59 -1.23 3.08 0.32
C THR A 59 0.05 2.28 0.56
N PHE A 60 0.25 1.89 1.82
CA PHE A 60 1.33 1.00 2.21
C PHE A 60 0.81 -0.07 3.18
N VAL A 61 1.58 -1.14 3.33
CA VAL A 61 1.45 -2.13 4.41
C VAL A 61 2.69 -2.10 5.30
N PRO A 62 2.55 -2.26 6.62
CA PRO A 62 3.69 -2.30 7.52
C PRO A 62 4.49 -3.61 7.30
N LYS A 63 5.82 -3.52 7.32
CA LYS A 63 6.71 -4.70 7.28
C LYS A 63 6.39 -5.68 8.42
N ASN A 64 6.14 -5.13 9.60
CA ASN A 64 5.69 -5.87 10.78
C ASN A 64 4.27 -5.39 11.12
N GLY A 65 3.26 -6.12 10.65
CA GLY A 65 1.86 -5.75 10.83
C GLY A 65 1.25 -6.19 12.16
N ALA A 66 0.19 -5.51 12.55
CA ALA A 66 -0.61 -5.87 13.72
C ALA A 66 -1.36 -7.18 13.51
N VAL A 67 -1.40 -8.00 14.56
CA VAL A 67 -2.29 -9.17 14.63
C VAL A 67 -3.69 -8.68 14.97
N ARG A 68 -4.67 -9.07 14.15
CA ARG A 68 -6.07 -8.64 14.30
C ARG A 68 -7.00 -9.82 14.43
N ASN A 69 -8.06 -9.65 15.23
CA ASN A 69 -9.13 -10.65 15.33
C ASN A 69 -10.08 -10.61 14.14
N ALA A 70 -11.04 -11.54 14.10
CA ALA A 70 -12.04 -11.63 13.04
C ALA A 70 -12.94 -10.39 12.87
N ARG A 71 -12.95 -9.47 13.84
CA ARG A 71 -13.66 -8.19 13.78
C ARG A 71 -12.75 -7.02 13.36
N GLY A 72 -11.46 -7.28 13.11
CA GLY A 72 -10.46 -6.31 12.71
C GLY A 72 -9.84 -5.50 13.85
N TYR A 73 -10.13 -5.83 15.11
CA TYR A 73 -9.48 -5.20 16.26
C TYR A 73 -8.09 -5.76 16.47
N ILE A 74 -7.16 -4.91 16.87
CA ILE A 74 -5.77 -5.27 17.14
C ILE A 74 -5.70 -6.06 18.44
N GLU A 75 -5.04 -7.21 18.40
CA GLU A 75 -4.76 -8.03 19.57
C GLU A 75 -3.31 -7.85 20.04
N SER A 76 -2.38 -7.65 19.11
CA SER A 76 -0.96 -7.39 19.41
C SER A 76 -0.24 -6.78 18.21
N GLY A 77 0.97 -6.25 18.44
CA GLY A 77 1.83 -5.73 17.37
C GLY A 77 1.30 -4.46 16.71
N ALA A 78 0.60 -3.59 17.45
CA ALA A 78 0.10 -2.32 16.94
C ALA A 78 1.22 -1.52 16.27
N THR A 79 0.97 -1.04 15.05
CA THR A 79 1.90 -0.17 14.33
C THR A 79 1.92 1.23 14.93
N VAL A 80 2.92 2.05 14.60
CA VAL A 80 2.94 3.47 15.00
C VAL A 80 1.72 4.24 14.47
N TRP A 81 1.15 3.80 13.34
CA TRP A 81 -0.09 4.34 12.79
C TRP A 81 -1.33 3.94 13.60
N ASP A 82 -1.39 2.68 14.05
CA ASP A 82 -2.46 2.22 14.94
C ASP A 82 -2.40 2.94 16.29
N GLN A 83 -1.19 3.14 16.85
CA GLN A 83 -0.99 3.89 18.08
C GLN A 83 -1.44 5.35 17.95
N ALA A 84 -1.15 6.00 16.81
CA ALA A 84 -1.65 7.35 16.51
C ALA A 84 -3.19 7.40 16.51
N ALA A 85 -3.83 6.40 15.89
CA ALA A 85 -5.29 6.31 15.87
C ALA A 85 -5.88 6.07 17.28
N GLU A 86 -5.31 5.14 18.05
CA GLU A 86 -5.76 4.84 19.41
C GLU A 86 -5.64 6.04 20.34
N LEU A 87 -4.53 6.79 20.24
CA LEU A 87 -4.32 8.02 21.00
C LEU A 87 -5.41 9.06 20.70
N LEU A 88 -5.76 9.26 19.43
CA LEU A 88 -6.83 10.18 19.04
C LEU A 88 -8.22 9.68 19.46
N TYR A 89 -8.48 8.37 19.42
CA TYR A 89 -9.73 7.83 19.97
C TYR A 89 -9.83 8.04 21.49
N ALA A 90 -8.72 7.94 22.22
CA ALA A 90 -8.66 8.27 23.64
C ALA A 90 -8.94 9.76 23.88
N ASP A 91 -8.35 10.65 23.09
CA ASP A 91 -8.64 12.10 23.14
C ASP A 91 -10.13 12.39 22.90
N ALA A 92 -10.72 11.76 21.86
CA ALA A 92 -12.12 11.93 21.53
C ALA A 92 -13.04 11.49 22.69
N LYS A 93 -12.67 10.37 23.35
CA LYS A 93 -13.38 9.89 24.54
C LYS A 93 -13.25 10.87 25.70
N THR A 94 -12.05 11.34 26.01
CA THR A 94 -11.83 12.33 27.08
C THR A 94 -12.58 13.63 26.81
N ALA A 95 -12.59 14.11 25.56
CA ALA A 95 -13.34 15.29 25.17
C ALA A 95 -14.85 15.11 25.40
N LYS A 96 -15.39 13.96 25.00
CA LYS A 96 -16.80 13.60 25.23
C LYS A 96 -17.14 13.54 26.72
N ASP A 97 -16.31 12.87 27.51
CA ASP A 97 -16.52 12.70 28.96
C ASP A 97 -16.40 14.04 29.70
N SER A 98 -15.63 14.98 29.15
CA SER A 98 -15.50 16.36 29.65
C SER A 98 -16.61 17.32 29.17
N GLY A 99 -17.62 16.80 28.46
CA GLY A 99 -18.77 17.58 27.99
C GLY A 99 -18.55 18.37 26.70
N ALA A 100 -17.53 18.04 25.90
CA ALA A 100 -17.36 18.65 24.59
C ALA A 100 -18.55 18.34 23.66
N GLY A 101 -18.89 19.30 22.80
CA GLY A 101 -19.96 19.13 21.81
C GLY A 101 -19.65 18.03 20.79
N GLU A 102 -20.71 17.46 20.22
CA GLU A 102 -20.64 16.34 19.27
C GLU A 102 -19.70 16.63 18.07
N ASP A 103 -19.75 17.85 17.52
CA ASP A 103 -18.89 18.26 16.41
C ASP A 103 -17.40 18.24 16.76
N ALA A 104 -17.03 18.58 18.00
CA ALA A 104 -15.64 18.55 18.44
C ALA A 104 -15.14 17.11 18.58
N VAL A 105 -15.94 16.24 19.19
CA VAL A 105 -15.65 14.81 19.31
C VAL A 105 -15.55 14.16 17.93
N LYS A 106 -16.46 14.52 17.02
CA LYS A 106 -16.47 13.99 15.65
C LYS A 106 -15.20 14.37 14.89
N LYS A 107 -14.70 15.60 14.99
CA LYS A 107 -13.45 16.01 14.33
C LYS A 107 -12.26 15.16 14.75
N ILE A 108 -12.11 14.89 16.05
CA ILE A 108 -11.02 14.05 16.56
C ILE A 108 -11.21 12.59 16.10
N THR A 109 -12.45 12.09 16.11
CA THR A 109 -12.78 10.74 15.65
C THR A 109 -12.51 10.56 14.15
N ASP A 110 -12.86 11.55 13.33
CA ASP A 110 -12.61 11.56 11.89
C ASP A 110 -11.10 11.58 11.61
N GLU A 111 -10.33 12.32 12.40
CA GLU A 111 -8.87 12.33 12.32
C GLU A 111 -8.26 10.98 12.72
N ALA A 112 -8.71 10.37 13.82
CA ALA A 112 -8.29 9.02 14.22
C ALA A 112 -8.52 7.99 13.09
N TYR A 113 -9.65 8.12 12.37
CA TYR A 113 -9.98 7.24 11.25
C TYR A 113 -9.01 7.34 10.06
N LEU A 114 -8.24 8.43 9.95
CA LEU A 114 -7.21 8.57 8.92
C LEU A 114 -6.02 7.64 9.17
N TYR A 115 -5.69 7.39 10.44
CA TYR A 115 -4.47 6.66 10.82
C TYR A 115 -4.68 5.16 11.05
N ARG A 116 -5.91 4.71 11.27
CA ARG A 116 -6.18 3.27 11.45
C ARG A 116 -5.95 2.47 10.17
N GLY A 117 -5.49 1.23 10.32
CA GLY A 117 -5.46 0.26 9.24
C GLY A 117 -6.86 0.01 8.67
N LYS A 118 -6.98 0.06 7.35
CA LYS A 118 -8.23 -0.22 6.63
C LYS A 118 -8.12 -1.59 5.98
N GLN A 119 -9.08 -2.47 6.30
CA GLN A 119 -9.21 -3.77 5.68
C GLN A 119 -9.46 -3.61 4.17
N ARG A 120 -8.71 -4.35 3.37
CA ARG A 120 -8.73 -4.36 1.91
C ARG A 120 -8.47 -5.77 1.41
N PHE A 121 -8.82 -6.01 0.16
CA PHE A 121 -8.66 -7.32 -0.48
C PHE A 121 -8.00 -7.15 -1.83
N LEU A 122 -6.97 -7.96 -2.08
CA LEU A 122 -6.43 -8.18 -3.40
C LEU A 122 -7.13 -9.41 -3.98
N ARG A 123 -7.77 -9.29 -5.12
CA ARG A 123 -8.42 -10.41 -5.81
C ARG A 123 -7.82 -10.61 -7.17
N ALA A 124 -7.45 -11.85 -7.47
CA ALA A 124 -6.89 -12.22 -8.75
C ALA A 124 -7.96 -12.60 -9.77
N PHE A 125 -7.66 -12.31 -11.03
CA PHE A 125 -8.43 -12.65 -12.22
C PHE A 125 -7.45 -12.99 -13.34
N PHE A 126 -7.91 -13.73 -14.34
CA PHE A 126 -7.13 -13.96 -15.55
C PHE A 126 -7.67 -13.04 -16.65
N ASP A 127 -6.90 -12.04 -17.07
CA ASP A 127 -7.33 -11.09 -18.09
C ASP A 127 -7.30 -11.74 -19.49
N LEU A 128 -8.44 -11.77 -20.16
CA LEU A 128 -8.58 -12.41 -21.47
C LEU A 128 -7.96 -11.57 -22.59
N THR A 129 -7.86 -10.26 -22.41
CA THR A 129 -7.22 -9.39 -23.40
C THR A 129 -5.72 -9.63 -23.45
N THR A 130 -5.05 -9.74 -22.29
CA THR A 130 -3.59 -9.93 -22.25
C THR A 130 -3.15 -11.40 -22.10
N GLY A 131 -4.06 -12.29 -21.69
CA GLY A 131 -3.75 -13.68 -21.38
C GLY A 131 -2.86 -13.85 -20.14
N LYS A 132 -2.89 -12.89 -19.21
CA LYS A 132 -2.10 -12.87 -17.98
C LYS A 132 -2.98 -12.76 -16.74
N ASP A 133 -2.49 -13.26 -15.60
CA ASP A 133 -3.13 -12.98 -14.33
C ASP A 133 -2.98 -11.50 -13.95
N ILE A 134 -4.07 -10.91 -13.47
CA ILE A 134 -4.14 -9.55 -12.96
C ILE A 134 -4.72 -9.57 -11.54
N VAL A 135 -4.34 -8.58 -10.74
CA VAL A 135 -4.84 -8.39 -9.38
C VAL A 135 -5.50 -7.03 -9.25
N VAL A 136 -6.68 -6.98 -8.63
CA VAL A 136 -7.38 -5.72 -8.32
C VAL A 136 -7.52 -5.53 -6.82
N ASP A 137 -7.42 -4.27 -6.39
CA ASP A 137 -7.59 -3.86 -4.99
C ASP A 137 -9.03 -3.42 -4.72
N LEU A 138 -9.67 -4.08 -3.74
CA LEU A 138 -11.08 -3.95 -3.41
C LEU A 138 -11.29 -3.58 -1.94
N SER A 139 -12.33 -2.78 -1.69
CA SER A 139 -12.87 -2.63 -0.33
C SER A 139 -13.62 -3.89 0.12
N PRO A 140 -13.87 -4.08 1.43
CA PRO A 140 -14.62 -5.24 1.93
C PRO A 140 -16.01 -5.39 1.30
N LYS A 141 -16.68 -4.27 1.02
CA LYS A 141 -18.00 -4.27 0.36
C LYS A 141 -17.91 -4.77 -1.08
N GLN A 142 -16.92 -4.28 -1.83
CA GLN A 142 -16.72 -4.67 -3.22
C GLN A 142 -16.32 -6.15 -3.33
N GLU A 143 -15.39 -6.59 -2.48
CA GLU A 143 -14.99 -7.99 -2.41
C GLU A 143 -16.17 -8.90 -2.07
N LYS A 144 -16.98 -8.54 -1.06
CA LYS A 144 -18.20 -9.30 -0.73
C LYS A 144 -19.15 -9.43 -1.91
N THR A 145 -19.32 -8.37 -2.69
CA THR A 145 -20.15 -8.39 -3.91
C THR A 145 -19.59 -9.34 -4.96
N LEU A 146 -18.29 -9.28 -5.24
CA LEU A 146 -17.66 -10.15 -6.23
C LEU A 146 -17.67 -11.61 -5.80
N LYS A 147 -17.29 -11.89 -4.55
CA LYS A 147 -17.29 -13.24 -3.99
C LYS A 147 -18.66 -13.91 -4.12
N ALA A 148 -19.75 -13.18 -3.85
CA ALA A 148 -21.10 -13.73 -3.98
C ALA A 148 -21.43 -14.17 -5.42
N VAL A 149 -20.96 -13.43 -6.44
CA VAL A 149 -21.12 -13.84 -7.85
C VAL A 149 -20.24 -15.05 -8.14
N ILE A 150 -18.97 -15.01 -7.76
CA ILE A 150 -18.02 -16.11 -7.99
C ILE A 150 -18.53 -17.41 -7.36
N GLU A 151 -19.06 -17.36 -6.14
CA GLU A 151 -19.65 -18.51 -5.46
C GLU A 151 -20.91 -19.04 -6.16
N LYS A 152 -21.78 -18.14 -6.64
CA LYS A 152 -22.97 -18.53 -7.43
C LYS A 152 -22.58 -19.32 -8.68
N TYR A 153 -21.42 -19.02 -9.27
CA TYR A 153 -20.90 -19.67 -10.46
C TYR A 153 -19.73 -20.62 -10.17
N ALA A 154 -19.52 -21.05 -8.92
CA ALA A 154 -18.36 -21.86 -8.52
C ALA A 154 -18.19 -23.15 -9.34
N LYS A 155 -19.30 -23.80 -9.72
CA LYS A 155 -19.30 -25.02 -10.56
C LYS A 155 -19.04 -24.78 -12.05
N LYS A 156 -19.01 -23.51 -12.45
CA LYS A 156 -18.83 -23.06 -13.84
C LYS A 156 -17.56 -22.24 -14.02
N LEU A 157 -16.76 -22.05 -12.97
CA LEU A 157 -15.42 -21.45 -13.10
C LEU A 157 -14.61 -22.29 -14.09
N GLY A 158 -13.84 -21.65 -14.96
CA GLY A 158 -13.17 -22.33 -16.08
C GLY A 158 -14.04 -22.58 -17.32
N THR A 159 -15.37 -22.45 -17.23
CA THR A 159 -16.29 -22.72 -18.37
C THR A 159 -17.01 -21.48 -18.89
N ILE A 160 -17.11 -20.44 -18.07
CA ILE A 160 -17.67 -19.14 -18.47
C ILE A 160 -16.68 -18.03 -18.17
N ALA A 161 -16.60 -17.06 -19.08
CA ALA A 161 -15.91 -15.80 -18.87
C ALA A 161 -16.83 -14.80 -18.15
N PHE A 162 -16.23 -13.74 -17.62
CA PHE A 162 -16.93 -12.67 -16.94
C PHE A 162 -16.48 -11.31 -17.45
N GLU A 163 -17.36 -10.33 -17.36
CA GLU A 163 -17.01 -8.92 -17.42
C GLU A 163 -16.86 -8.39 -15.98
N LEU A 164 -15.67 -7.89 -15.66
CA LEU A 164 -15.35 -7.18 -14.42
C LEU A 164 -15.37 -5.67 -14.71
N SER A 165 -16.26 -4.93 -14.09
CA SER A 165 -16.39 -3.48 -14.32
C SER A 165 -16.45 -2.67 -13.03
N LYS A 166 -15.98 -1.43 -13.11
CA LYS A 166 -16.09 -0.45 -12.02
C LYS A 166 -16.72 0.83 -12.53
N THR A 167 -17.81 1.25 -11.91
CA THR A 167 -18.57 2.44 -12.29
C THR A 167 -18.83 3.34 -11.07
N GLY A 168 -19.25 4.58 -11.29
CA GLY A 168 -19.53 5.55 -10.22
C GLY A 168 -18.30 6.29 -9.71
N THR A 169 -18.48 7.33 -8.89
CA THR A 169 -17.38 8.20 -8.42
C THR A 169 -17.29 8.24 -6.91
N SER A 170 -16.08 8.45 -6.38
CA SER A 170 -15.83 8.60 -4.95
C SER A 170 -16.43 7.45 -4.12
N THR A 171 -17.26 7.76 -3.13
CA THR A 171 -17.94 6.82 -2.24
C THR A 171 -19.02 5.98 -2.91
N ASN A 172 -19.44 6.33 -4.14
CA ASN A 172 -20.48 5.64 -4.91
C ASN A 172 -19.89 4.68 -5.96
N ALA A 173 -18.58 4.39 -5.89
CA ALA A 173 -17.95 3.46 -6.82
C ALA A 173 -18.45 2.02 -6.59
N VAL A 174 -19.09 1.44 -7.60
CA VAL A 174 -19.61 0.07 -7.60
C VAL A 174 -18.69 -0.79 -8.45
N VAL A 175 -18.38 -1.99 -7.96
CA VAL A 175 -17.67 -3.03 -8.70
C VAL A 175 -18.65 -4.15 -8.99
N ALA A 176 -18.70 -4.59 -10.24
CA ALA A 176 -19.59 -5.64 -10.71
C ALA A 176 -18.81 -6.73 -11.44
N LEU A 177 -19.30 -7.96 -11.33
CA LEU A 177 -18.85 -9.10 -12.11
C LEU A 177 -20.07 -9.76 -12.72
N SER A 178 -20.10 -9.85 -14.04
CA SER A 178 -21.24 -10.35 -14.81
C SER A 178 -20.78 -11.48 -15.72
N PRO A 179 -21.47 -12.63 -15.77
CA PRO A 179 -21.10 -13.69 -16.69
C PRO A 179 -21.33 -13.23 -18.13
N ILE A 180 -20.38 -13.53 -19.02
CA ILE A 180 -20.54 -13.35 -20.45
C ILE A 180 -21.38 -14.53 -20.95
N ILE A 181 -22.51 -14.24 -21.59
CA ILE A 181 -23.51 -15.24 -21.96
C ILE A 181 -23.18 -15.83 -23.34
N ASP A 182 -22.82 -14.98 -24.30
CA ASP A 182 -22.48 -15.39 -25.65
C ASP A 182 -20.98 -15.21 -25.87
N ALA A 183 -20.19 -16.24 -25.56
CA ALA A 183 -18.74 -16.18 -25.75
C ALA A 183 -18.31 -16.13 -27.23
N ASP A 184 -19.21 -16.46 -28.16
CA ASP A 184 -18.91 -16.42 -29.59
C ASP A 184 -19.05 -14.99 -30.13
N GLU A 185 -20.03 -14.23 -29.64
CA GLU A 185 -20.25 -12.82 -29.99
C GLU A 185 -19.45 -11.84 -29.12
N ASP A 186 -19.39 -12.07 -27.80
CA ASP A 186 -18.86 -11.10 -26.83
C ASP A 186 -17.34 -11.24 -26.61
N LEU A 187 -16.70 -12.31 -27.09
CA LEU A 187 -15.24 -12.48 -27.06
C LEU A 187 -14.65 -12.40 -28.47
N THR A 188 -13.45 -11.85 -28.55
CA THR A 188 -12.62 -11.96 -29.76
C THR A 188 -11.98 -13.35 -29.87
N ASP A 189 -11.49 -13.70 -31.06
CA ASP A 189 -10.74 -14.97 -31.27
C ASP A 189 -9.53 -15.10 -30.34
N GLU A 190 -8.85 -13.99 -30.04
CA GLU A 190 -7.71 -13.98 -29.13
C GLU A 190 -8.13 -14.16 -27.67
N GLU A 191 -9.20 -13.50 -27.24
CA GLU A 191 -9.77 -13.67 -25.90
C GLU A 191 -10.26 -15.10 -25.67
N ARG A 192 -10.87 -15.74 -26.67
CA ARG A 192 -11.26 -17.17 -26.61
C ARG A 192 -10.04 -18.08 -26.46
N LYS A 193 -9.00 -17.87 -27.27
CA LYS A 193 -7.74 -18.64 -27.17
C LYS A 193 -7.05 -18.44 -25.82
N ASN A 194 -7.12 -17.25 -25.24
CA ASN A 194 -6.60 -17.00 -23.91
C ASN A 194 -7.47 -17.67 -22.85
N PHE A 195 -8.80 -17.64 -23.00
CA PHE A 195 -9.71 -18.32 -22.08
C PHE A 195 -9.47 -19.84 -21.99
N GLU A 196 -9.11 -20.49 -23.10
CA GLU A 196 -8.71 -21.91 -23.11
C GLU A 196 -7.51 -22.20 -22.19
N LYS A 197 -6.61 -21.22 -22.00
CA LYS A 197 -5.43 -21.32 -21.12
C LYS A 197 -5.73 -21.08 -19.65
N LEU A 198 -6.96 -20.69 -19.30
CA LEU A 198 -7.36 -20.38 -17.92
C LEU A 198 -7.06 -21.54 -16.95
N ALA A 199 -7.17 -22.78 -17.44
CA ALA A 199 -6.95 -23.99 -16.67
C ALA A 199 -5.49 -24.49 -16.68
N ASP A 200 -4.59 -23.86 -17.45
CA ASP A 200 -3.21 -24.34 -17.62
C ASP A 200 -2.42 -24.30 -16.31
N ALA A 201 -2.70 -23.30 -15.46
CA ALA A 201 -2.05 -23.13 -14.17
C ALA A 201 -2.95 -22.44 -13.14
N PRO A 202 -2.88 -22.85 -11.85
CA PRO A 202 -3.50 -22.09 -10.76
C PRO A 202 -2.88 -20.70 -10.65
N PHE A 203 -3.58 -19.78 -9.98
CA PHE A 203 -2.99 -18.49 -9.61
C PHE A 203 -1.85 -18.70 -8.60
N ASP A 204 -0.74 -18.00 -8.79
CA ASP A 204 0.38 -18.01 -7.85
C ASP A 204 0.11 -17.05 -6.68
N MET A 205 -0.15 -17.61 -5.50
CA MET A 205 -0.47 -16.82 -4.30
C MET A 205 0.69 -15.94 -3.82
N GLU A 206 1.94 -16.31 -4.09
CA GLU A 206 3.11 -15.50 -3.71
C GLU A 206 3.14 -14.17 -4.50
N SER A 207 2.52 -14.13 -5.67
CA SER A 207 2.42 -12.92 -6.48
C SER A 207 1.63 -11.79 -5.79
N PHE A 208 0.82 -12.07 -4.77
CA PHE A 208 0.20 -11.02 -3.95
C PHE A 208 1.21 -10.20 -3.15
N GLU A 209 2.36 -10.77 -2.75
CA GLU A 209 3.37 -10.06 -1.95
C GLU A 209 4.02 -8.90 -2.72
N MET A 210 4.04 -9.01 -4.05
CA MET A 210 4.59 -7.97 -4.94
C MET A 210 3.59 -6.85 -5.27
N CYS A 211 2.33 -6.96 -4.82
CA CYS A 211 1.27 -6.01 -5.18
C CYS A 211 1.29 -4.74 -4.33
N LEU A 212 1.93 -4.77 -3.16
CA LEU A 212 1.83 -3.72 -2.16
C LEU A 212 3.19 -3.13 -1.83
N TYR A 213 3.22 -1.83 -1.59
CA TYR A 213 4.39 -1.17 -1.04
C TYR A 213 4.48 -1.47 0.47
N VAL A 214 5.60 -2.06 0.87
CA VAL A 214 5.89 -2.40 2.26
C VAL A 214 6.70 -1.28 2.89
N ALA A 215 6.20 -0.70 3.99
CA ALA A 215 6.88 0.33 4.74
C ALA A 215 7.49 -0.23 6.03
N ASP A 216 8.77 0.05 6.27
CA ASP A 216 9.38 -0.20 7.58
C ASP A 216 8.93 0.83 8.63
N GLU A 217 9.42 0.72 9.86
CA GLU A 217 9.00 1.61 10.95
C GLU A 217 9.43 3.07 10.72
N ASP A 218 10.64 3.30 10.19
CA ASP A 218 11.14 4.64 9.90
C ASP A 218 10.31 5.32 8.80
N GLU A 219 9.96 4.58 7.75
CA GLU A 219 9.06 5.03 6.69
C GLU A 219 7.65 5.31 7.24
N GLN A 220 7.15 4.46 8.13
CA GLN A 220 5.86 4.71 8.80
C GLN A 220 5.85 6.00 9.60
N VAL A 221 6.92 6.30 10.37
CA VAL A 221 7.05 7.55 11.14
C VAL A 221 7.13 8.75 10.21
N LYS A 222 7.91 8.69 9.13
CA LYS A 222 7.96 9.73 8.09
C LYS A 222 6.57 9.96 7.47
N ASN A 223 5.85 8.88 7.17
CA ASN A 223 4.51 8.95 6.61
C ASN A 223 3.51 9.58 7.59
N LEU A 224 3.63 9.37 8.90
CA LEU A 224 2.79 10.06 9.90
C LEU A 224 3.02 11.58 9.86
N VAL A 225 4.27 12.03 9.76
CA VAL A 225 4.58 13.45 9.62
C VAL A 225 4.03 14.02 8.31
N ILE A 226 4.18 13.31 7.19
CA ILE A 226 3.61 13.71 5.89
C ILE A 226 2.07 13.79 5.97
N ALA A 227 1.44 12.86 6.69
CA ALA A 227 0.00 12.86 6.92
C ALA A 227 -0.45 14.08 7.76
N GLY A 228 0.45 14.66 8.56
CA GLY A 228 0.22 15.82 9.42
C GLY A 228 0.01 15.47 10.88
N PHE A 229 0.34 14.25 11.29
CA PHE A 229 0.29 13.84 12.69
C PHE A 229 1.50 14.36 13.46
N ASP A 230 1.28 14.88 14.66
CA ASP A 230 2.35 15.27 15.58
C ASP A 230 2.91 14.01 16.28
N ILE A 231 3.99 13.47 15.72
CA ILE A 231 4.64 12.26 16.23
C ILE A 231 5.23 12.42 17.65
N SER A 232 5.43 13.66 18.14
CA SER A 232 5.90 13.89 19.50
C SER A 232 4.89 13.42 20.55
N ARG A 233 3.61 13.36 20.19
CA ARG A 233 2.54 12.80 21.02
C ARG A 233 2.71 11.31 21.30
N LEU A 234 3.47 10.62 20.46
CA LEU A 234 3.86 9.21 20.65
C LEU A 234 5.26 9.07 21.27
N GLY A 235 5.90 10.17 21.67
CA GLY A 235 7.29 10.16 22.15
C GLY A 235 8.32 9.93 21.03
N LEU A 236 7.93 10.09 19.77
CA LEU A 236 8.79 9.88 18.60
C LEU A 236 9.39 11.21 18.12
N SER A 237 10.53 11.11 17.44
CA SER A 237 11.18 12.24 16.77
C SER A 237 11.82 11.78 15.47
N ILE A 238 11.87 12.65 14.45
CA ILE A 238 12.66 12.39 13.25
C ILE A 238 14.11 12.81 13.57
N GLY A 239 14.93 11.83 13.93
CA GLY A 239 16.38 12.00 14.03
C GLY A 239 16.88 12.63 15.33
N ALA A 240 17.17 11.78 16.30
CA ALA A 240 18.29 11.98 17.24
C ALA A 240 19.32 10.85 17.10
N SER A 241 19.57 10.38 15.87
CA SER A 241 20.74 9.55 15.52
C SER A 241 21.70 10.37 14.66
N ALA A 242 22.17 11.48 15.22
CA ALA A 242 23.38 12.21 14.83
C ALA A 242 23.79 13.16 15.96
N ALA A 243 24.13 12.62 17.14
CA ALA A 243 25.05 13.20 18.14
C ALA A 243 24.84 12.52 19.51
N GLN A 244 25.36 11.30 19.66
CA GLN A 244 25.91 10.89 20.95
C GLN A 244 27.43 10.79 20.79
N THR A 245 28.08 11.95 20.85
CA THR A 245 29.46 12.07 21.30
C THR A 245 29.52 13.37 22.08
N PRO A 246 29.69 13.34 23.41
CA PRO A 246 29.99 14.55 24.17
C PRO A 246 31.26 15.18 23.58
N PRO A 247 31.36 16.52 23.50
CA PRO A 247 32.58 17.16 23.07
C PRO A 247 33.68 16.77 24.05
N SER A 248 34.70 16.05 23.57
CA SER A 248 35.93 15.86 24.32
C SER A 248 36.62 17.20 24.41
N GLU A 249 36.77 17.72 25.63
CA GLU A 249 37.59 18.89 25.92
C GLU A 249 39.01 18.69 25.35
N PRO A 250 39.61 19.69 24.68
CA PRO A 250 41.02 19.63 24.33
C PRO A 250 41.86 19.75 25.60
N GLN A 251 42.44 18.63 26.02
CA GLN A 251 43.45 18.57 27.06
C GLN A 251 44.73 19.22 26.51
N GLN A 252 45.06 20.40 27.03
CA GLN A 252 46.35 21.06 26.82
C GLN A 252 47.47 20.09 27.20
N THR A 253 48.33 19.79 26.24
CA THR A 253 49.65 19.20 26.48
C THR A 253 50.68 20.26 26.14
N ASP A 254 51.13 20.97 27.18
CA ASP A 254 52.35 21.75 27.16
C ASP A 254 53.52 20.79 26.95
N VAL A 255 54.12 20.84 25.75
CA VAL A 255 55.49 20.36 25.53
C VAL A 255 56.19 21.43 24.71
N PRO A 256 57.23 22.11 25.24
CA PRO A 256 57.92 23.18 24.53
C PRO A 256 58.63 22.62 23.29
N ILE A 257 58.39 23.24 22.13
CA ILE A 257 59.20 23.03 20.93
C ILE A 257 60.42 23.94 21.07
N ASP A 258 61.57 23.35 21.36
CA ASP A 258 62.87 24.00 21.33
C ASP A 258 63.25 24.25 19.86
N ILE A 259 63.14 25.51 19.42
CA ILE A 259 63.63 25.96 18.12
C ILE A 259 64.91 26.73 18.41
N SER A 260 66.05 26.06 18.24
CA SER A 260 67.37 26.70 18.28
C SER A 260 67.61 27.52 17.00
N ASP A 261 68.19 28.72 17.16
CA ASP A 261 68.47 29.71 16.11
C ASP A 261 69.43 29.26 14.97
N GLU A 262 69.75 27.97 14.84
CA GLU A 262 70.61 27.41 13.78
C GLU A 262 69.85 26.92 12.53
N ASP A 263 68.51 26.88 12.54
CA ASP A 263 67.69 26.36 11.41
C ASP A 263 66.99 27.47 10.58
N LEU A 264 67.47 28.72 10.65
CA LEU A 264 67.02 29.80 9.77
C LEU A 264 68.04 30.08 8.65
N PRO A 265 67.82 29.60 7.41
CA PRO A 265 68.46 30.19 6.24
C PRO A 265 67.69 31.45 5.81
N PHE A 266 68.45 32.54 5.61
CA PHE A 266 68.05 33.85 5.08
C PHE A 266 67.05 33.82 3.93
#